data_AF-A0A6A1TPT6-F1
#
_entry.id   AF-A0A6A1TPT6-F1
#
_cell.length_a   1.000
_cell.length_b   1.000
_cell.length_c   1.000
_cell.angle_alpha   90.00
_cell.angle_beta   90.00
_cell.angle_gamma   90.00
#
_symmetry.space_group_name_H-M   'P 1'
#
loop_
_entity.id
_entity.type
_entity.pdbx_description
1 polymer ?
#
loop_
_entity_poly.entity_id
_entity_poly.type
_entity_poly.pdbx_seq_one_letter_code
_entity_poly.pdbx_strand_id
1 'polypeptide(L)'
;MTAYFQTYIETAKAIVLERGLEWNLNYDEEGRVTKDTRWNLTALVGLLPPPTIWLGRVGVEANSFAALNEIRSSRDLDPLLACVMSEPWLDLYKAVVIHQLCVKKNKPMSGLKMSMPVRQLAAVAGATPPWRITPELVRDAYNSALADNTSGKVAMDFKMMIANVLDGQNLCTIPNLARFCTPSSTVKAKEAQQRVDSLRSRQNTKGSLRRELLVSTQN
;
A
#
# COMPACT_ATOMS: atom_id res chain seq x y z
N MET A 1 12.68 11.82 -11.58
CA MET A 1 11.66 11.97 -10.53
C MET A 1 10.65 13.00 -10.98
N THR A 2 9.34 12.84 -10.71
CA THR A 2 8.36 13.89 -11.04
C THR A 2 8.38 14.98 -9.96
N ALA A 3 8.00 16.21 -10.30
CA ALA A 3 7.90 17.29 -9.31
C ALA A 3 6.89 16.96 -8.20
N TYR A 4 5.73 16.40 -8.57
CA TYR A 4 4.72 15.95 -7.61
C TYR A 4 5.24 14.88 -6.65
N PHE A 5 6.04 13.92 -7.14
CA PHE A 5 6.67 12.94 -6.26
C PHE A 5 7.59 13.63 -5.24
N GLN A 6 8.46 14.53 -5.69
CA GLN A 6 9.37 15.23 -4.80
C GLN A 6 8.62 16.03 -3.73
N THR A 7 7.65 16.85 -4.14
CA THR A 7 6.82 17.65 -3.21
C THR A 7 6.05 16.76 -2.22
N TYR A 8 5.56 15.60 -2.67
CA TYR A 8 4.86 14.65 -1.80
C TYR A 8 5.78 14.12 -0.69
N ILE A 9 7.03 13.78 -1.02
CA ILE A 9 8.03 13.32 -0.03
C ILE A 9 8.44 14.46 0.91
N GLU A 10 8.74 15.65 0.38
CA GLU A 10 9.17 16.81 1.16
C GLU A 10 8.10 17.25 2.16
N THR A 11 6.83 17.26 1.74
CA THR A 11 5.70 17.58 2.63
C THR A 11 5.60 16.58 3.77
N ALA A 12 5.78 15.28 3.49
CA ALA A 12 5.77 14.26 4.54
C ALA A 12 6.97 14.37 5.49
N LYS A 13 8.16 14.69 4.97
CA LYS A 13 9.37 14.95 5.77
C LYS A 13 9.16 16.13 6.73
N ALA A 14 8.57 17.22 6.25
CA ALA A 14 8.24 18.39 7.08
C ALA A 14 7.28 18.02 8.22
N ILE A 15 6.20 17.29 7.92
CA ILE A 15 5.23 16.83 8.95
C ILE A 15 5.91 15.92 9.98
N VAL A 16 6.80 15.02 9.56
CA VAL A 16 7.54 14.12 10.47
C VAL A 16 8.42 14.93 11.43
N LEU A 17 9.14 15.93 10.90
CA LEU A 17 9.97 16.82 11.71
C LEU A 17 9.14 17.64 12.72
N GLU A 18 8.03 18.22 12.28
CA GLU A 18 7.09 18.96 13.15
C GLU A 18 6.52 18.09 14.28
N ARG A 19 6.42 16.78 14.06
CA ARG A 19 5.91 15.80 15.03
C ARG A 19 7.01 15.22 15.92
N GLY A 20 8.25 15.69 15.79
CA GLY A 20 9.40 15.20 16.56
C GLY A 20 9.75 13.74 16.25
N LEU A 21 9.40 13.25 15.06
CA LEU A 21 9.72 11.90 14.61
C LEU A 21 10.97 11.91 13.73
N GLU A 22 11.72 10.81 13.73
CA GLU A 22 12.87 10.63 12.84
C GLU A 22 12.45 10.07 11.49
N TRP A 23 12.85 10.72 10.39
CA TRP A 23 12.55 10.23 9.03
C TRP A 23 13.37 8.98 8.66
N ASN A 24 14.62 8.93 9.12
CA ASN A 24 15.55 7.84 8.86
C ASN A 24 15.34 6.77 9.92
N LEU A 25 14.73 5.66 9.51
CA LEU A 25 14.44 4.55 10.41
C LEU A 25 15.66 3.63 10.47
N ASN A 26 16.03 3.18 11.66
CA ASN A 26 16.98 2.10 11.85
C ASN A 26 16.24 0.75 11.78
N TYR A 27 16.74 -0.18 10.98
CA TYR A 27 16.13 -1.50 10.78
C TYR A 27 17.18 -2.59 10.53
N ASP A 28 16.79 -3.85 10.78
CA ASP A 28 17.60 -5.04 10.47
C ASP A 28 17.53 -5.44 8.99
N GLU A 29 18.25 -6.49 8.62
CA GLU A 29 18.33 -7.01 7.24
C GLU A 29 16.95 -7.47 6.71
N GLU A 30 16.05 -7.91 7.59
CA GLU A 30 14.67 -8.28 7.26
C GLU A 30 13.70 -7.07 7.24
N GLY A 31 14.23 -5.88 7.50
CA GLY A 31 13.48 -4.63 7.53
C GLY A 31 12.54 -4.50 8.73
N ARG A 32 12.85 -5.08 9.88
CA ARG A 32 12.17 -4.78 11.15
C ARG A 32 12.77 -3.52 11.74
N VAL A 33 11.91 -2.54 12.03
CA VAL A 33 12.33 -1.25 12.56
C VAL A 33 12.64 -1.38 14.05
N THR A 34 13.78 -0.84 14.46
CA THR A 34 14.20 -0.81 15.87
C THR A 34 13.19 -0.06 16.74
N LYS A 35 13.20 -0.35 18.06
CA LYS A 35 12.25 0.28 18.99
C LYS A 35 12.44 1.78 19.13
N ASP A 36 13.65 2.27 18.88
CA ASP A 36 14.05 3.66 19.10
C ASP A 36 13.54 4.57 17.98
N THR A 37 13.56 4.10 16.74
CA THR A 37 13.17 4.90 15.57
C THR A 37 11.77 4.58 15.04
N ARG A 38 11.13 3.47 15.45
CA ARG A 38 9.80 3.11 14.97
C ARG A 38 8.74 4.13 15.38
N TRP A 39 7.83 4.45 14.46
CA TRP A 39 6.79 5.45 14.74
C TRP A 39 5.60 4.85 15.49
N ASN A 40 5.18 5.51 16.57
CA ASN A 40 3.90 5.23 17.22
C ASN A 40 2.76 5.91 16.45
N LEU A 41 2.10 5.17 15.57
CA LEU A 41 1.03 5.69 14.72
C LEU A 41 -0.22 6.06 15.52
N THR A 42 -0.45 5.43 16.67
CA THR A 42 -1.57 5.77 17.58
C THR A 42 -1.33 7.14 18.23
N ALA A 43 -0.13 7.36 18.78
CA ALA A 43 0.24 8.64 19.38
C ALA A 43 0.36 9.77 18.34
N LEU A 44 0.83 9.45 17.12
CA LEU A 44 0.97 10.42 16.02
C LEU A 44 -0.36 11.14 15.68
N VAL A 45 -1.48 10.42 15.79
CA VAL A 45 -2.83 10.98 15.56
C VAL A 45 -3.53 11.44 16.85
N GLY A 46 -2.83 11.47 17.99
CA GLY A 46 -3.36 11.93 19.27
C GLY A 46 -4.35 10.96 19.93
N LEU A 47 -4.36 9.69 19.56
CA LEU A 47 -5.21 8.68 20.19
C LEU A 47 -4.51 8.06 21.42
N LEU A 48 -5.31 7.66 22.40
CA LEU A 48 -4.83 6.93 23.57
C LEU A 48 -4.82 5.42 23.29
N PRO A 49 -3.78 4.68 23.69
CA PRO A 49 -3.77 3.22 23.63
C PRO A 49 -4.72 2.62 24.68
N PRO A 50 -5.19 1.37 24.50
CA PRO A 50 -4.97 0.46 23.37
C PRO A 50 -5.99 0.64 22.20
N PRO A 51 -5.64 0.24 20.95
CA PRO A 51 -4.39 -0.42 20.55
C PRO A 51 -3.26 0.54 20.17
N THR A 52 -2.03 0.18 20.51
CA THR A 52 -0.82 0.88 20.04
C THR A 52 -0.36 0.30 18.71
N ILE A 53 -0.47 1.09 17.64
CA ILE A 53 -0.08 0.70 16.29
C ILE A 53 1.29 1.29 15.97
N TRP A 54 2.23 0.44 15.53
CA TRP A 54 3.59 0.85 15.20
C TRP A 54 3.88 0.70 13.71
N LEU A 55 4.67 1.63 13.15
CA LEU A 55 5.37 1.40 11.88
C LEU A 55 6.61 0.55 12.15
N GLY A 56 6.40 -0.76 12.31
CA GLY A 56 7.45 -1.68 12.76
C GLY A 56 8.18 -2.44 11.66
N ARG A 57 7.78 -2.31 10.38
CA ARG A 57 8.35 -3.11 9.29
C ARG A 57 8.39 -2.38 7.96
N VAL A 58 9.52 -2.48 7.28
CA VAL A 58 9.83 -1.88 5.97
C VAL A 58 10.33 -2.89 4.93
N GLY A 59 10.57 -4.15 5.32
CA GLY A 59 10.89 -5.25 4.39
C GLY A 59 9.69 -5.70 3.56
N VAL A 60 9.81 -6.78 2.79
CA VAL A 60 8.70 -7.31 1.95
C VAL A 60 7.48 -7.78 2.77
N GLU A 61 6.29 -7.71 2.17
CA GLU A 61 5.07 -8.30 2.73
C GLU A 61 5.10 -9.81 2.44
N ALA A 62 5.15 -10.64 3.49
CA ALA A 62 5.54 -12.04 3.38
C ALA A 62 4.60 -12.88 2.50
N ASN A 63 3.27 -12.72 2.66
CA ASN A 63 2.31 -13.56 1.94
C ASN A 63 2.30 -13.21 0.44
N SER A 64 2.26 -11.92 0.13
CA SER A 64 2.26 -11.43 -1.24
C SER A 64 3.60 -11.68 -1.93
N PHE A 65 4.71 -11.65 -1.18
CA PHE A 65 6.04 -11.96 -1.69
C PHE A 65 6.21 -13.45 -1.99
N ALA A 66 5.68 -14.34 -1.13
CA ALA A 66 5.64 -15.77 -1.40
C ALA A 66 4.81 -16.05 -2.67
N ALA A 67 3.62 -15.47 -2.78
CA ALA A 67 2.78 -15.60 -3.97
C ALA A 67 3.43 -15.05 -5.24
N LEU A 68 4.19 -13.95 -5.14
CA LEU A 68 4.99 -13.42 -6.24
C LEU A 68 6.04 -14.44 -6.72
N ASN A 69 6.77 -15.06 -5.81
CA ASN A 69 7.78 -16.05 -6.17
C ASN A 69 7.17 -17.34 -6.75
N GLU A 70 6.00 -17.77 -6.28
CA GLU A 70 5.23 -18.85 -6.93
C GLU A 70 4.85 -18.50 -8.38
N ILE A 71 4.37 -17.27 -8.61
CA ILE A 71 4.04 -16.79 -9.96
C ILE A 71 5.30 -16.76 -10.84
N ARG A 72 6.43 -16.29 -10.32
CA ARG A 72 7.71 -16.27 -11.04
C ARG A 72 8.18 -17.67 -11.41
N SER A 73 8.14 -18.60 -10.45
CA SER A 73 8.49 -20.01 -10.68
C SER A 73 7.60 -20.63 -11.76
N SER A 74 6.29 -20.33 -11.79
CA SER A 74 5.39 -20.81 -12.85
C SER A 74 5.69 -20.24 -14.25
N ARG A 75 6.55 -19.23 -14.35
CA ARG A 75 7.01 -18.59 -15.60
C ARG A 75 8.49 -18.89 -15.89
N ASP A 76 9.08 -19.88 -15.23
CA ASP A 76 10.50 -20.23 -15.34
C ASP A 76 11.45 -19.05 -15.05
N LEU A 77 11.04 -18.17 -14.12
CA LEU A 77 11.86 -17.05 -13.64
C LEU A 77 12.45 -17.36 -12.27
N ASP A 78 13.68 -16.91 -12.04
CA ASP A 78 14.34 -17.05 -10.74
C ASP A 78 13.54 -16.39 -9.60
N PRO A 79 13.48 -17.00 -8.41
CA PRO A 79 12.83 -16.39 -7.27
C PRO A 79 13.56 -15.10 -6.86
N LEU A 80 12.80 -14.11 -6.40
CA LEU A 80 13.36 -12.92 -5.79
C LEU A 80 13.79 -13.23 -4.35
N LEU A 81 14.89 -12.62 -3.93
CA LEU A 81 15.31 -12.61 -2.54
C LEU A 81 14.56 -11.51 -1.78
N ALA A 82 14.09 -11.84 -0.57
CA ALA A 82 13.47 -10.85 0.29
C ALA A 82 14.52 -9.81 0.69
N CYS A 83 14.25 -8.54 0.38
CA CYS A 83 15.13 -7.44 0.75
C CYS A 83 14.32 -6.25 1.27
N VAL A 84 15.01 -5.34 1.97
CA VAL A 84 14.45 -4.03 2.28
C VAL A 84 14.27 -3.24 0.98
N MET A 85 13.17 -2.49 0.90
CA MET A 85 12.91 -1.59 -0.23
C MET A 85 14.07 -0.60 -0.40
N SER A 86 14.38 -0.24 -1.65
CA SER A 86 15.35 0.83 -1.91
C SER A 86 14.88 2.16 -1.30
N GLU A 87 15.81 3.08 -1.08
CA GLU A 87 15.53 4.36 -0.41
C GLU A 87 14.34 5.14 -1.02
N PRO A 88 14.19 5.28 -2.36
CA PRO A 88 13.02 5.95 -2.93
C PRO A 88 11.68 5.29 -2.62
N TRP A 89 11.66 3.95 -2.54
CA TRP A 89 10.46 3.19 -2.18
C TRP A 89 10.15 3.29 -0.69
N LEU A 90 11.18 3.29 0.15
CA LEU A 90 11.03 3.52 1.59
C LEU A 90 10.49 4.93 1.88
N ASP A 91 10.99 5.94 1.17
CA ASP A 91 10.51 7.32 1.26
C ASP A 91 9.04 7.42 0.84
N LEU A 92 8.66 6.80 -0.29
CA LEU A 92 7.26 6.72 -0.68
C LEU A 92 6.41 6.04 0.40
N TYR A 93 6.83 4.88 0.90
CA TYR A 93 6.07 4.13 1.91
C TYR A 93 5.79 4.97 3.17
N LYS A 94 6.83 5.62 3.71
CA LYS A 94 6.73 6.54 4.84
C LYS A 94 5.83 7.73 4.52
N ALA A 95 5.98 8.34 3.35
CA ALA A 95 5.17 9.47 2.92
C ALA A 95 3.69 9.12 2.82
N VAL A 96 3.36 7.93 2.30
CA VAL A 96 1.97 7.43 2.25
C VAL A 96 1.40 7.27 3.66
N VAL A 97 2.15 6.68 4.60
CA VAL A 97 1.70 6.58 6.01
C VAL A 97 1.38 7.95 6.58
N ILE A 98 2.29 8.91 6.45
CA ILE A 98 2.11 10.28 6.98
C ILE A 98 0.93 10.97 6.31
N HIS A 99 0.81 10.91 4.99
CA HIS A 99 -0.30 11.52 4.28
C HIS A 99 -1.65 10.92 4.70
N GLN A 100 -1.73 9.60 4.87
CA GLN A 100 -2.98 8.95 5.31
C GLN A 100 -3.37 9.39 6.73
N LEU A 101 -2.42 9.51 7.65
CA LEU A 101 -2.70 9.82 9.06
C LEU A 101 -2.84 11.32 9.32
N CYS A 102 -1.94 12.13 8.77
CA CYS A 102 -1.84 13.55 9.09
C CYS A 102 -2.63 14.44 8.14
N VAL A 103 -2.80 14.04 6.87
CA VAL A 103 -3.55 14.81 5.87
C VAL A 103 -4.97 14.28 5.71
N LYS A 104 -5.13 12.98 5.43
CA LYS A 104 -6.46 12.36 5.28
C LYS A 104 -7.15 12.03 6.60
N LYS A 105 -6.46 12.19 7.74
CA LYS A 105 -6.98 11.93 9.10
C LYS A 105 -7.56 10.53 9.27
N ASN A 106 -7.00 9.55 8.57
CA ASN A 106 -7.43 8.16 8.72
C ASN A 106 -6.98 7.60 10.07
N LYS A 107 -7.74 6.63 10.60
CA LYS A 107 -7.35 5.88 11.79
C LYS A 107 -6.01 5.16 11.57
N PRO A 108 -5.16 4.96 12.60
CA PRO A 108 -3.82 4.39 12.49
C PRO A 108 -3.76 3.12 11.63
N MET A 109 -4.62 2.16 11.94
CA MET A 109 -4.64 0.88 11.23
C MET A 109 -5.16 0.99 9.79
N SER A 110 -6.13 1.87 9.53
CA SER A 110 -6.62 2.10 8.18
C SER A 110 -5.56 2.79 7.31
N GLY A 111 -4.85 3.79 7.87
CA GLY A 111 -3.76 4.47 7.18
C GLY A 111 -2.59 3.54 6.89
N LEU A 112 -2.19 2.71 7.87
CA LEU A 112 -1.15 1.71 7.67
C LEU A 112 -1.54 0.71 6.57
N LYS A 113 -2.76 0.17 6.59
CA LYS A 113 -3.24 -0.77 5.56
C LYS A 113 -3.20 -0.17 4.15
N MET A 114 -3.53 1.11 3.99
CA MET A 114 -3.46 1.79 2.68
C MET A 114 -2.01 1.96 2.18
N SER A 115 -1.03 1.98 3.08
CA SER A 115 0.39 2.07 2.73
C SER A 115 1.04 0.71 2.41
N MET A 116 0.52 -0.40 2.96
CA MET A 116 1.12 -1.74 2.79
C MET A 116 1.32 -2.17 1.33
N PRO A 117 0.40 -1.88 0.39
CA PRO A 117 0.60 -2.20 -1.02
C PRO A 117 1.87 -1.60 -1.66
N VAL A 118 2.44 -0.54 -1.10
CA VAL A 118 3.73 0.01 -1.57
C VAL A 118 4.83 -1.04 -1.46
N ARG A 119 4.82 -1.85 -0.39
CA ARG A 119 5.80 -2.93 -0.17
C ARG A 119 5.67 -4.05 -1.19
N GLN A 120 4.45 -4.33 -1.65
CA GLN A 120 4.18 -5.31 -2.69
C GLN A 120 4.69 -4.83 -4.04
N LEU A 121 4.40 -3.57 -4.39
CA LEU A 121 4.84 -2.98 -5.65
C LEU A 121 6.36 -2.81 -5.71
N ALA A 122 6.99 -2.39 -4.62
CA ALA A 122 8.44 -2.25 -4.52
C ALA A 122 9.18 -3.56 -4.79
N ALA A 123 8.68 -4.68 -4.24
CA ALA A 123 9.27 -6.00 -4.46
C ALA A 123 9.26 -6.41 -5.94
N VAL A 124 8.16 -6.13 -6.65
CA VAL A 124 8.06 -6.41 -8.10
C VAL A 124 8.90 -5.44 -8.93
N ALA A 125 8.97 -4.18 -8.51
CA ALA A 125 9.68 -3.12 -9.24
C ALA A 125 11.21 -3.30 -9.22
N GLY A 126 11.77 -3.94 -8.18
CA GLY A 126 13.21 -4.13 -8.03
C GLY A 126 13.96 -2.81 -8.07
N ALA A 127 14.86 -2.65 -9.04
CA ALA A 127 15.62 -1.41 -9.24
C ALA A 127 14.80 -0.25 -9.84
N THR A 128 13.58 -0.50 -10.34
CA THR A 128 12.72 0.55 -10.90
C THR A 128 12.25 1.50 -9.80
N PRO A 129 12.53 2.81 -9.88
CA PRO A 129 12.09 3.76 -8.87
C PRO A 129 10.57 4.02 -8.95
N PRO A 130 9.93 4.50 -7.87
CA PRO A 130 8.47 4.60 -7.79
C PRO A 130 7.83 5.46 -8.88
N TRP A 131 8.47 6.56 -9.29
CA TRP A 131 7.93 7.45 -10.31
C TRP A 131 8.02 6.89 -11.74
N ARG A 132 8.71 5.76 -11.97
CA ARG A 132 8.92 5.10 -13.28
C ARG A 132 8.22 3.76 -13.43
N ILE A 133 7.33 3.39 -12.51
CA ILE A 133 6.60 2.13 -12.60
C ILE A 133 5.84 1.99 -13.93
N THR A 134 5.80 0.77 -14.44
CA THR A 134 5.17 0.43 -15.72
C THR A 134 3.86 -0.33 -15.51
N PRO A 135 2.98 -0.38 -16.53
CA PRO A 135 1.76 -1.19 -16.50
C PRO A 135 2.00 -2.66 -16.14
N GLU A 136 3.10 -3.24 -16.60
CA GLU A 136 3.47 -4.64 -16.39
C GLU A 136 3.78 -4.89 -14.92
N LEU A 137 4.58 -4.02 -14.30
CA LEU A 137 4.90 -4.09 -12.86
C LEU A 137 3.63 -3.98 -12.00
N VAL A 138 2.71 -3.08 -12.36
CA VAL A 138 1.42 -2.94 -11.68
C VAL A 138 0.59 -4.21 -11.82
N ARG A 139 0.55 -4.81 -13.02
CA ARG A 139 -0.18 -6.05 -13.27
C ARG A 139 0.40 -7.21 -12.48
N ASP A 140 1.72 -7.36 -12.44
CA ASP A 140 2.38 -8.46 -11.72
C ASP A 140 2.21 -8.33 -10.19
N ALA A 141 2.35 -7.13 -9.64
CA ALA A 141 2.09 -6.87 -8.22
C ALA A 141 0.62 -7.12 -7.87
N TYR A 142 -0.31 -6.68 -8.72
CA TYR A 142 -1.74 -6.94 -8.53
C TYR A 142 -2.08 -8.43 -8.57
N ASN A 143 -1.46 -9.20 -9.49
CA ASN A 143 -1.69 -10.65 -9.57
C ASN A 143 -1.09 -11.40 -8.38
N SER A 144 0.01 -10.91 -7.81
CA SER A 144 0.56 -11.44 -6.55
C SER A 144 -0.40 -11.17 -5.38
N ALA A 145 -0.99 -9.98 -5.32
CA ALA A 145 -2.02 -9.63 -4.34
C ALA A 145 -3.36 -10.40 -4.55
N LEU A 146 -3.69 -10.79 -5.78
CA LEU A 146 -4.85 -11.65 -6.09
C LEU A 146 -4.62 -13.10 -5.66
N ALA A 147 -3.38 -13.58 -5.76
CA ALA A 147 -3.01 -14.94 -5.40
C ALA A 147 -3.06 -15.17 -3.88
N ASP A 148 -2.96 -14.12 -3.05
CA ASP A 148 -3.27 -14.17 -1.62
C ASP A 148 -4.76 -14.50 -1.41
N ASN A 149 -5.02 -15.76 -1.04
CA ASN A 149 -6.28 -16.46 -1.28
C ASN A 149 -7.41 -16.19 -0.27
N THR A 150 -7.25 -15.24 0.66
CA THR A 150 -8.14 -15.14 1.82
C THR A 150 -9.48 -14.46 1.54
N SER A 151 -9.50 -13.29 0.88
CA SER A 151 -10.75 -12.49 0.77
C SER A 151 -10.86 -11.55 -0.43
N GLY A 152 -9.79 -11.42 -1.23
CA GLY A 152 -9.70 -10.37 -2.25
C GLY A 152 -9.47 -8.96 -1.69
N LYS A 153 -9.43 -8.79 -0.36
CA LYS A 153 -9.20 -7.48 0.28
C LYS A 153 -7.81 -6.91 -0.05
N VAL A 154 -6.78 -7.76 -0.12
CA VAL A 154 -5.41 -7.35 -0.42
C VAL A 154 -5.32 -6.75 -1.82
N ALA A 155 -5.84 -7.45 -2.84
CA ALA A 155 -5.91 -6.94 -4.21
C ALA A 155 -6.77 -5.66 -4.32
N MET A 156 -7.89 -5.59 -3.60
CA MET A 156 -8.71 -4.38 -3.52
C MET A 156 -7.93 -3.19 -2.95
N ASP A 157 -7.24 -3.38 -1.83
CA ASP A 157 -6.42 -2.35 -1.19
C ASP A 157 -5.26 -1.93 -2.08
N PHE A 158 -4.64 -2.87 -2.79
CA PHE A 158 -3.62 -2.57 -3.78
C PHE A 158 -4.15 -1.62 -4.87
N LYS A 159 -5.27 -1.98 -5.50
CA LYS A 159 -5.89 -1.13 -6.53
C LYS A 159 -6.30 0.24 -5.99
N MET A 160 -6.81 0.30 -4.76
CA MET A 160 -7.15 1.57 -4.09
C MET A 160 -5.91 2.42 -3.79
N MET A 161 -4.79 1.81 -3.40
CA MET A 161 -3.52 2.52 -3.19
C MET A 161 -3.04 3.14 -4.51
N ILE A 162 -3.02 2.37 -5.61
CA ILE A 162 -2.64 2.92 -6.92
C ILE A 162 -3.55 4.10 -7.29
N ALA A 163 -4.87 3.92 -7.22
CA ALA A 163 -5.83 4.94 -7.64
C ALA A 163 -5.77 6.22 -6.79
N ASN A 164 -5.69 6.09 -5.47
CA ASN A 164 -5.81 7.24 -4.57
C ASN A 164 -4.48 7.92 -4.25
N VAL A 165 -3.38 7.17 -4.32
CA VAL A 165 -2.04 7.67 -3.99
C VAL A 165 -1.27 7.96 -5.27
N LEU A 166 -1.00 6.94 -6.08
CA LEU A 166 -0.11 7.14 -7.24
C LEU A 166 -0.78 7.99 -8.32
N ASP A 167 -1.99 7.58 -8.74
CA ASP A 167 -2.78 8.32 -9.73
C ASP A 167 -3.33 9.62 -9.11
N GLY A 168 -3.97 9.53 -7.95
CA GLY A 168 -4.62 10.67 -7.30
C GLY A 168 -3.68 11.79 -6.84
N GLN A 169 -2.37 11.55 -6.73
CA GLN A 169 -1.37 12.56 -6.41
C GLN A 169 -0.38 12.80 -7.58
N ASN A 170 -0.62 12.20 -8.75
CA ASN A 170 0.24 12.32 -9.95
C ASN A 170 1.72 11.96 -9.69
N LEU A 171 1.96 10.93 -8.87
CA LEU A 171 3.32 10.59 -8.41
C LEU A 171 4.17 9.90 -9.49
N CYS A 172 3.55 9.39 -10.55
CA CYS A 172 4.21 8.59 -11.58
C CYS A 172 4.22 9.27 -12.95
N THR A 173 5.20 8.95 -13.80
CA THR A 173 5.27 9.46 -15.17
C THR A 173 4.12 8.93 -16.04
N ILE A 174 3.68 7.70 -15.82
CA ILE A 174 2.53 7.10 -16.51
C ILE A 174 1.29 7.36 -15.67
N PRO A 175 0.24 8.03 -16.20
CA PRO A 175 -0.99 8.27 -15.47
C PRO A 175 -1.95 7.08 -15.55
N ASN A 176 -2.95 7.07 -14.67
CA ASN A 176 -4.07 6.12 -14.66
C ASN A 176 -3.62 4.65 -14.55
N LEU A 177 -2.64 4.39 -13.70
CA LEU A 177 -2.06 3.06 -13.50
C LEU A 177 -3.05 2.06 -12.91
N ALA A 178 -4.05 2.51 -12.15
CA ALA A 178 -5.05 1.64 -11.53
C ALA A 178 -5.84 0.81 -12.56
N ARG A 179 -5.90 1.24 -13.83
CA ARG A 179 -6.56 0.49 -14.90
C ARG A 179 -5.81 -0.79 -15.28
N PHE A 180 -4.53 -0.89 -14.95
CA PHE A 180 -3.69 -2.06 -15.23
C PHE A 180 -3.72 -3.09 -14.10
N CYS A 181 -4.46 -2.82 -13.01
CA CYS A 181 -4.82 -3.81 -12.00
C CYS A 181 -5.86 -4.78 -12.59
N THR A 182 -5.39 -5.67 -13.47
CA THR A 182 -6.18 -6.66 -14.19
C THR A 182 -5.67 -8.08 -13.87
N PRO A 183 -6.57 -9.06 -13.72
CA PRO A 183 -6.15 -10.44 -13.52
C PRO A 183 -5.41 -10.96 -14.76
N SER A 184 -4.50 -11.89 -14.55
CA SER A 184 -3.90 -12.71 -15.59
C SER A 184 -4.94 -13.62 -16.23
N SER A 185 -4.62 -14.20 -17.38
CA SER A 185 -5.57 -15.01 -18.17
C SER A 185 -5.97 -16.34 -17.52
N THR A 186 -5.27 -16.75 -16.46
CA THR A 186 -5.48 -18.02 -15.76
C THR A 186 -6.85 -18.09 -15.08
N VAL A 187 -7.42 -19.29 -15.00
CA VAL A 187 -8.72 -19.52 -14.31
C VAL A 187 -8.64 -19.09 -12.84
N LYS A 188 -7.57 -19.47 -12.14
CA LYS A 188 -7.33 -19.10 -10.74
C LYS A 188 -7.33 -17.59 -10.51
N ALA A 189 -6.70 -16.81 -11.40
CA ALA A 189 -6.68 -15.34 -11.29
C ALA A 189 -8.06 -14.71 -11.56
N LYS A 190 -8.82 -15.25 -12.52
CA LYS A 190 -10.20 -14.80 -12.79
C LYS A 190 -11.15 -15.09 -11.63
N GLU A 191 -11.06 -16.26 -11.03
CA GLU A 191 -11.83 -16.61 -9.81
C GLU A 191 -11.44 -15.71 -8.63
N ALA A 192 -10.15 -15.41 -8.47
CA ALA A 192 -9.70 -14.45 -7.47
C ALA A 192 -10.28 -13.05 -7.71
N GLN A 193 -10.32 -12.60 -8.96
CA GLN A 193 -10.95 -11.34 -9.33
C GLN A 193 -12.45 -11.31 -8.99
N GLN A 194 -13.18 -12.40 -9.23
CA GLN A 194 -14.61 -12.48 -8.86
C GLN A 194 -14.84 -12.29 -7.36
N ARG A 195 -13.92 -12.77 -6.50
CA ARG A 195 -13.97 -12.52 -5.06
C ARG A 195 -13.78 -11.04 -4.72
N VAL A 196 -12.83 -10.36 -5.38
CA VAL A 196 -12.62 -8.91 -5.25
C VAL A 196 -13.88 -8.15 -5.64
N ASP A 197 -14.49 -8.49 -6.78
CA ASP A 197 -15.68 -7.81 -7.29
C ASP A 197 -16.89 -8.03 -6.37
N SER A 198 -17.06 -9.26 -5.87
CA SER A 198 -18.08 -9.61 -4.88
C SER A 198 -17.90 -8.82 -3.57
N LEU A 199 -16.67 -8.70 -3.08
CA LEU A 199 -16.36 -7.92 -1.89
C LEU A 199 -16.66 -6.43 -2.11
N ARG A 200 -16.30 -5.89 -3.28
CA ARG A 200 -16.53 -4.48 -3.63
C ARG A 200 -18.02 -4.17 -3.68
N SER A 201 -18.79 -5.04 -4.32
CA SER A 201 -20.25 -4.95 -4.38
C SER A 201 -20.85 -4.90 -2.97
N ARG A 202 -20.48 -5.85 -2.10
CA ARG A 202 -20.95 -5.89 -0.69
C ARG A 202 -20.61 -4.61 0.09
N GLN A 203 -19.42 -4.04 -0.09
CA GLN A 203 -19.04 -2.79 0.58
C GLN A 203 -19.83 -1.59 0.07
N ASN A 204 -20.06 -1.51 -1.24
CA ASN A 204 -20.86 -0.45 -1.84
C ASN A 204 -22.32 -0.49 -1.35
N THR A 205 -22.93 -1.68 -1.30
CA THR A 205 -24.30 -1.86 -0.78
C THR A 205 -24.40 -1.41 0.68
N LYS A 206 -23.47 -1.84 1.55
CA LYS A 206 -23.43 -1.39 2.96
C LYS A 206 -23.23 0.14 3.08
N GLY A 207 -22.44 0.73 2.20
CA GLY A 207 -22.21 2.18 2.16
C GLY A 207 -23.43 2.99 1.69
N SER A 208 -24.27 2.43 0.81
CA SER A 208 -25.56 3.04 0.40
C SER A 208 -26.56 3.02 1.55
N LEU A 209 -26.78 1.84 2.14
CA LEU A 209 -27.72 1.64 3.25
C LEU A 209 -27.39 2.53 4.45
N ARG A 210 -26.11 2.69 4.79
CA ARG A 210 -25.70 3.59 5.88
C ARG A 210 -25.99 5.07 5.58
N ARG A 211 -25.89 5.50 4.32
CA ARG A 211 -26.22 6.87 3.92
C ARG A 211 -27.73 7.12 3.98
N GLU A 212 -28.52 6.17 3.50
CA GLU A 212 -29.98 6.23 3.57
C GLU A 212 -30.48 6.32 5.02
N LEU A 213 -29.92 5.50 5.92
CA LEU A 213 -30.25 5.52 7.35
C LEU A 213 -29.92 6.86 8.03
N LEU A 214 -28.79 7.49 7.69
CA LEU A 214 -28.40 8.79 8.26
C LEU A 214 -29.33 9.93 7.78
N VAL A 215 -29.82 9.86 6.54
CA VAL A 215 -30.78 10.83 5.98
C VAL A 215 -32.16 10.66 6.63
N SER A 216 -32.58 9.42 6.93
CA SER A 216 -33.87 9.17 7.61
C SER A 216 -33.91 9.57 9.09
N THR A 217 -32.77 9.71 9.76
CA THR A 217 -32.68 10.14 11.17
C THR A 217 -32.57 11.65 11.37
N GLN A 218 -32.56 12.43 10.29
CA GLN A 218 -32.50 13.91 10.32
C GLN A 218 -33.83 14.58 9.97
N ASN A 219 -34.90 13.79 9.76
CA ASN A 219 -36.29 14.22 9.59
C ASN A 219 -37.13 13.71 10.76
#